data_AF-A0AA87MM73-F1
#
_entry.id   AF-A0AA87MM73-F1
#
_cell.length_a   1.000
_cell.length_b   1.000
_cell.length_c   1.000
_cell.angle_alpha   90.00
_cell.angle_beta   90.00
_cell.angle_gamma   90.00
#
_symmetry.space_group_name_H-M   'P 1'
#
loop_
_entity.id
_entity.type
_entity.pdbx_description
1 polymer ?
#
loop_
_entity_poly.entity_id
_entity_poly.type
_entity_poly.pdbx_seq_one_letter_code
_entity_poly.pdbx_strand_id
1 'polypeptide(L)'
;MSVENSLRRSFSKHANAQFVILKSTLEAYSENKLNSSRKKIWTRLKDVPGYFEFNSQSEAQGAGGERQGYDAVARILFDEIESISDQLDQNCRIYRGSIPQETQITDDIVNSAWTIETFLPANRTGTFSVVVIGLKLPEEGNQVILK
;
A
#
# COMPACT_ATOMS: atom_id res chain seq x y z
N MET A 1 -31.30 10.61 -2.62
CA MET A 1 -29.85 10.33 -2.56
C MET A 1 -29.65 8.84 -2.78
N SER A 2 -28.78 8.41 -3.72
CA SER A 2 -28.48 6.99 -3.93
C SER A 2 -27.81 6.41 -2.68
N VAL A 3 -28.12 5.15 -2.34
CA VAL A 3 -27.47 4.38 -1.26
C VAL A 3 -25.95 4.38 -1.42
N GLU A 4 -25.47 4.41 -2.66
CA GLU A 4 -24.05 4.43 -3.03
C GLU A 4 -23.34 5.71 -2.56
N ASN A 5 -23.96 6.88 -2.74
CA ASN A 5 -23.40 8.15 -2.27
C ASN A 5 -23.33 8.19 -0.74
N SER A 6 -24.25 7.50 -0.06
CA SER A 6 -24.20 7.34 1.40
C SER A 6 -23.04 6.43 1.83
N LEU A 7 -22.82 5.31 1.14
CA LEU A 7 -21.70 4.39 1.41
C LEU A 7 -20.34 5.07 1.17
N ARG A 8 -20.19 5.78 0.05
CA ARG A 8 -18.98 6.56 -0.27
C ARG A 8 -18.69 7.61 0.81
N ARG A 9 -19.69 8.44 1.16
CA ARG A 9 -19.55 9.44 2.22
C ARG A 9 -19.22 8.81 3.57
N SER A 10 -19.82 7.66 3.89
CA SER A 10 -19.50 6.93 5.11
C SER A 10 -18.05 6.46 5.11
N PHE A 11 -17.59 5.84 4.03
CA PHE A 11 -16.20 5.38 3.92
C PHE A 11 -15.21 6.53 4.05
N SER A 12 -15.41 7.62 3.30
CA SER A 12 -14.53 8.80 3.37
C SER A 12 -14.55 9.45 4.76
N LYS A 13 -15.69 9.46 5.45
CA LYS A 13 -15.80 9.98 6.82
C LYS A 13 -15.05 9.13 7.85
N HIS A 14 -14.90 7.83 7.58
CA HIS A 14 -14.23 6.88 8.47
C HIS A 14 -12.80 6.53 8.03
N ALA A 15 -12.28 7.15 6.96
CA ALA A 15 -10.87 7.02 6.61
C ALA A 15 -9.99 7.51 7.77
N ASN A 16 -9.10 6.64 8.25
CA ASN A 16 -8.28 6.88 9.44
C ASN A 16 -6.80 7.12 9.09
N ALA A 17 -6.44 7.01 7.82
CA ALA A 17 -5.07 7.19 7.34
C ALA A 17 -5.04 7.84 5.95
N GLN A 18 -3.95 8.55 5.69
CA GLN A 18 -3.50 8.90 4.36
C GLN A 18 -2.42 7.93 3.94
N PHE A 19 -2.42 7.57 2.67
CA PHE A 19 -1.45 6.66 2.09
C PHE A 19 -0.75 7.34 0.92
N VAL A 20 0.57 7.12 0.85
CA VAL A 20 1.34 7.43 -0.36
C VAL A 20 1.74 6.11 -1.00
N ILE A 21 1.31 5.90 -2.24
CA ILE A 21 1.66 4.73 -3.03
C ILE A 21 2.98 5.02 -3.74
N LEU A 22 4.00 4.23 -3.42
CA LEU A 22 5.33 4.31 -3.99
C LEU A 22 5.52 3.17 -5.00
N LYS A 23 6.18 3.44 -6.12
CA LYS A 23 6.57 2.44 -7.11
C LYS A 23 8.07 2.41 -7.28
N SER A 24 8.62 1.20 -7.24
CA SER A 24 10.01 0.97 -7.62
C SER A 24 10.16 0.84 -9.13
N THR A 25 11.17 1.49 -9.65
CA THR A 25 11.66 1.34 -11.02
C THR A 25 13.14 1.04 -10.96
N LEU A 26 13.66 0.25 -11.90
CA LEU A 26 15.10 0.04 -12.00
C LEU A 26 15.74 1.23 -12.70
N GLU A 27 16.92 1.65 -12.23
CA GLU A 27 17.75 2.60 -12.97
C GLU A 27 17.88 2.17 -14.45
N ALA A 28 17.74 3.15 -15.34
CA ALA A 28 17.95 2.95 -16.77
C ALA A 28 19.35 2.36 -17.01
N TYR A 29 19.44 1.45 -17.97
CA TYR A 29 20.71 0.83 -18.31
C TYR A 29 21.68 1.90 -18.83
N SER A 30 22.85 1.98 -18.21
CA SER A 30 24.00 2.72 -18.72
C SER A 30 25.08 1.70 -19.02
N GLU A 31 25.69 1.77 -20.20
CA GLU A 31 26.76 0.85 -20.64
C GLU A 31 27.94 0.78 -19.64
N ASN A 32 28.07 1.77 -18.75
CA ASN A 32 29.12 1.85 -17.74
C ASN A 32 28.77 1.21 -16.37
N LYS A 33 27.59 0.60 -16.19
CA LYS A 33 27.20 -0.05 -14.92
C LYS A 33 26.81 -1.53 -15.12
N LEU A 34 27.37 -2.40 -14.29
CA LEU A 34 26.94 -3.80 -14.16
C LEU A 34 25.47 -3.86 -13.71
N ASN A 35 24.71 -4.81 -14.23
CA ASN A 35 23.29 -4.99 -13.87
C ASN A 35 23.06 -5.22 -12.37
N SER A 36 24.03 -5.80 -11.67
CA SER A 36 23.99 -6.04 -10.23
C SER A 36 24.11 -4.76 -9.38
N SER A 37 24.55 -3.64 -9.95
CA SER A 37 24.73 -2.37 -9.26
C SER A 37 23.58 -1.39 -9.47
N ARG A 38 22.53 -1.79 -10.21
CA ARG A 38 21.38 -0.93 -10.49
C ARG A 38 20.60 -0.69 -9.19
N LYS A 39 20.49 0.57 -8.79
CA LYS A 39 19.68 0.95 -7.64
C LYS A 39 18.20 0.99 -8.05
N LYS A 40 17.32 0.63 -7.10
CA LYS A 40 15.88 0.85 -7.25
C LYS A 40 15.61 2.33 -7.02
N ILE A 41 14.97 2.97 -7.98
CA ILE A 41 14.46 4.33 -7.85
C ILE A 41 13.00 4.23 -7.41
N TRP A 42 12.68 4.84 -6.28
CA TRP A 42 11.32 4.91 -5.78
C TRP A 42 10.68 6.23 -6.17
N THR A 43 9.48 6.15 -6.73
CA THR A 43 8.71 7.31 -7.18
C THR A 43 7.32 7.28 -6.55
N ARG A 44 6.74 8.47 -6.36
CA ARG A 44 5.36 8.61 -5.91
C ARG A 44 4.41 8.39 -7.07
N LEU A 45 3.47 7.46 -6.90
CA LEU A 45 2.37 7.28 -7.85
C LEU A 45 1.18 8.15 -7.52
N LYS A 46 0.68 8.05 -6.28
CA LYS A 46 -0.55 8.73 -5.86
C LYS A 46 -0.65 8.79 -4.35
N ASP A 47 -1.32 9.84 -3.88
CA ASP A 47 -1.69 10.04 -2.49
C ASP A 47 -3.19 9.77 -2.37
N VAL A 48 -3.59 8.87 -1.46
CA VAL A 48 -5.00 8.43 -1.33
C VAL A 48 -5.41 8.25 0.13
N PRO A 49 -6.62 8.67 0.51
CA PRO A 49 -7.17 8.37 1.82
C PRO A 49 -7.65 6.91 1.89
N GLY A 50 -7.58 6.32 3.07
CA GLY A 50 -8.18 5.01 3.28
C GLY A 50 -8.24 4.58 4.73
N TYR A 51 -8.56 3.30 4.92
CA TYR A 51 -8.58 2.65 6.20
C TYR A 51 -7.33 1.79 6.37
N PHE A 52 -6.62 1.97 7.48
CA PHE A 52 -5.50 1.12 7.89
C PHE A 52 -5.89 0.33 9.13
N GLU A 53 -5.73 -0.98 9.06
CA GLU A 53 -5.94 -1.90 10.16
C GLU A 53 -4.66 -2.70 10.37
N PHE A 54 -4.00 -2.48 11.51
CA PHE A 54 -2.89 -3.33 11.91
C PHE A 54 -3.47 -4.64 12.42
N ASN A 55 -3.12 -5.77 11.80
CA ASN A 55 -3.54 -7.07 12.28
C ASN A 55 -2.67 -7.43 13.48
N SER A 56 -3.03 -6.95 14.68
CA SER A 56 -2.40 -7.39 15.93
C SER A 56 -2.84 -8.80 16.36
N GLN A 57 -3.67 -9.47 15.56
CA GLN A 57 -4.16 -10.81 15.88
C GLN A 57 -3.12 -11.86 15.47
N SER A 58 -2.28 -12.19 16.45
CA SER A 58 -1.58 -13.49 16.51
C SER A 58 -2.55 -14.68 16.46
N GLU A 59 -3.87 -14.50 16.61
CA GLU A 59 -4.83 -15.60 16.71
C GLU A 59 -6.20 -15.22 16.13
N ALA A 60 -6.49 -15.69 14.92
CA ALA A 60 -7.85 -16.05 14.53
C ALA A 60 -7.82 -17.46 13.90
N GLN A 61 -8.31 -18.43 14.67
CA GLN A 61 -8.68 -19.75 14.19
C GLN A 61 -9.79 -19.60 13.15
N GLY A 62 -9.47 -19.91 11.90
CA GLY A 62 -10.43 -20.21 10.85
C GLY A 62 -10.03 -21.55 10.25
N ALA A 63 -10.88 -22.56 10.43
CA ALA A 63 -10.64 -23.91 9.96
C ALA A 63 -10.51 -23.95 8.42
N GLY A 64 -9.40 -24.50 7.92
CA GLY A 64 -9.38 -25.17 6.61
C GLY A 64 -9.02 -24.35 5.35
N GLY A 65 -8.23 -23.28 5.45
CA GLY A 65 -7.65 -22.60 4.27
C GLY A 65 -6.18 -22.27 4.48
N GLU A 66 -5.35 -22.48 3.45
CA GLU A 66 -3.93 -22.08 3.46
C GLU A 66 -3.81 -20.61 3.84
N ARG A 67 -3.17 -20.34 4.99
CA ARG A 67 -3.09 -19.01 5.61
C ARG A 67 -2.09 -18.13 4.85
N GLN A 68 -2.57 -17.07 4.21
CA GLN A 68 -1.73 -15.92 3.86
C GLN A 68 -1.74 -14.95 5.05
N GLY A 69 -0.66 -14.97 5.85
CA GLY A 69 -0.48 -14.07 6.98
C GLY A 69 -0.07 -12.67 6.50
N TYR A 70 -0.87 -11.65 6.81
CA TYR A 70 -0.54 -10.24 6.59
C TYR A 70 -0.46 -9.52 7.93
N ASP A 71 0.55 -8.68 8.10
CA ASP A 71 0.76 -7.87 9.31
C ASP A 71 -0.23 -6.71 9.41
N ALA A 72 -0.72 -6.22 8.26
CA ALA A 72 -1.74 -5.19 8.20
C ALA A 72 -2.61 -5.31 6.95
N VAL A 73 -3.76 -4.63 6.98
CA VAL A 73 -4.67 -4.49 5.84
C VAL A 73 -4.96 -3.02 5.60
N ALA A 74 -4.76 -2.57 4.37
CA ALA A 74 -5.22 -1.26 3.90
C ALA A 74 -6.48 -1.43 3.05
N ARG A 75 -7.46 -0.55 3.23
CA ARG A 75 -8.67 -0.49 2.39
C ARG A 75 -8.77 0.88 1.74
N ILE A 76 -8.91 0.91 0.43
CA ILE A 76 -8.92 2.14 -0.37
C ILE A 76 -10.09 2.06 -1.35
N LEU A 77 -10.76 3.17 -1.62
CA LEU A 77 -11.79 3.22 -2.66
C LEU A 77 -11.15 2.98 -4.02
N PHE A 78 -11.74 2.11 -4.84
CA PHE A 78 -11.20 1.80 -6.15
C PHE A 78 -11.11 3.04 -7.04
N ASP A 79 -12.13 3.91 -7.05
CA ASP A 79 -12.14 5.17 -7.79
C ASP A 79 -10.93 6.07 -7.49
N GLU A 80 -10.43 6.03 -6.24
CA GLU A 80 -9.25 6.80 -5.84
C GLU A 80 -7.96 6.23 -6.43
N ILE A 81 -7.94 4.97 -6.85
CA ILE A 81 -6.76 4.32 -7.44
C ILE A 81 -6.98 3.83 -8.87
N GLU A 82 -8.16 4.03 -9.44
CA GLU A 82 -8.54 3.59 -10.79
C GLU A 82 -7.56 4.12 -11.84
N SER A 83 -7.14 5.39 -11.72
CA SER A 83 -6.17 6.01 -12.63
C SER A 83 -4.78 5.34 -12.63
N ILE A 84 -4.46 4.56 -11.61
CA ILE A 84 -3.16 3.89 -11.44
C ILE A 84 -3.31 2.38 -11.28
N SER A 85 -4.50 1.80 -11.51
CA SER A 85 -4.77 0.39 -11.25
C SER A 85 -3.82 -0.53 -12.00
N ASP A 86 -3.49 -0.18 -13.25
CA ASP A 86 -2.61 -0.95 -14.12
C ASP A 86 -1.13 -0.89 -13.69
N GLN A 87 -0.81 0.04 -12.79
CA GLN A 87 0.54 0.21 -12.25
C GLN A 87 0.72 -0.43 -10.88
N LEU A 88 -0.37 -0.83 -10.21
CA LEU A 88 -0.37 -1.45 -8.89
C LEU A 88 0.03 -2.92 -9.00
N ASP A 89 1.23 -3.21 -8.53
CA ASP A 89 1.84 -4.54 -8.52
C ASP A 89 2.61 -4.77 -7.21
N GLN A 90 3.28 -5.92 -7.09
CA GLN A 90 4.14 -6.25 -5.94
C GLN A 90 5.42 -5.39 -5.86
N ASN A 91 5.72 -4.57 -6.89
CA ASN A 91 6.83 -3.61 -6.85
C ASN A 91 6.42 -2.28 -6.20
N CYS A 92 5.16 -2.16 -5.80
CA CYS A 92 4.61 -1.01 -5.10
C CYS A 92 4.70 -1.19 -3.58
N ARG A 93 4.81 -0.07 -2.87
CA ARG A 93 4.78 0.02 -1.40
C ARG A 93 3.79 1.07 -0.95
N ILE A 94 3.24 0.90 0.24
CA ILE A 94 2.31 1.84 0.86
C ILE A 94 2.98 2.50 2.06
N TYR A 95 3.29 3.78 1.94
CA TYR A 95 3.69 4.59 3.08
C TYR A 95 2.44 5.12 3.79
N ARG A 96 2.31 4.85 5.09
CA ARG A 96 1.22 5.38 5.92
C ARG A 96 1.62 6.77 6.43
N GLY A 97 1.01 7.79 5.86
CA GLY A 97 1.28 9.19 6.18
C GLY A 97 1.07 10.09 4.96
N SER A 98 1.46 11.35 5.10
CA SER A 98 1.53 12.29 3.99
C SER A 98 2.98 12.68 3.73
N ILE A 99 3.36 12.74 2.47
CA ILE A 99 4.66 13.25 2.05
C ILE A 99 4.38 14.52 1.23
N PRO A 100 4.92 15.69 1.60
CA PRO A 100 4.74 16.90 0.80
C PRO A 100 5.19 16.69 -0.64
N GLN A 101 4.48 17.23 -1.64
CA GLN A 101 4.79 16.98 -3.06
C GLN A 101 6.20 17.41 -3.46
N GLU A 102 6.76 18.41 -2.79
CA GLU A 102 8.11 18.92 -3.03
C GLU A 102 9.20 18.05 -2.40
N THR A 103 8.83 17.11 -1.52
CA THR A 103 9.78 16.23 -0.84
C THR A 103 10.13 15.03 -1.72
N GLN A 104 11.42 14.86 -1.99
CA GLN A 104 11.94 13.67 -2.66
C GLN A 104 11.75 12.43 -1.80
N ILE A 105 11.48 11.29 -2.45
CA ILE A 105 11.35 10.00 -1.77
C ILE A 105 12.75 9.53 -1.35
N THR A 106 13.03 9.53 -0.05
CA THR A 106 14.28 9.04 0.53
C THR A 106 14.20 7.56 0.87
N ASP A 107 15.35 6.91 1.03
CA ASP A 107 15.42 5.50 1.44
C ASP A 107 14.75 5.25 2.80
N ASP A 108 14.78 6.20 3.73
CA ASP A 108 14.11 6.09 5.04
C ASP A 108 12.57 5.98 4.91
N ILE A 109 11.98 6.76 4.01
CA ILE A 109 10.55 6.70 3.70
C ILE A 109 10.20 5.33 3.09
N VAL A 110 11.05 4.86 2.19
CA VAL A 110 10.87 3.56 1.51
C VAL A 110 11.00 2.40 2.48
N ASN A 111 11.94 2.48 3.44
CA ASN A 111 12.19 1.47 4.45
C ASN A 111 11.09 1.44 5.53
N SER A 112 10.39 2.55 5.73
CA SER A 112 9.21 2.61 6.61
C SER A 112 7.89 2.33 5.87
N ALA A 113 7.93 2.18 4.54
CA ALA A 113 6.76 1.85 3.74
C ALA A 113 6.47 0.35 3.74
N TRP A 114 5.18 0.02 3.80
CA TRP A 114 4.66 -1.34 3.84
C TRP A 114 4.75 -2.02 2.48
N THR A 115 5.12 -3.30 2.46
CA THR A 115 5.19 -4.07 1.21
C THR A 115 3.82 -4.62 0.86
N ILE A 116 3.40 -4.43 -0.40
CA ILE A 116 2.16 -4.99 -0.92
C ILE A 116 2.41 -6.46 -1.28
N GLU A 117 1.75 -7.37 -0.57
CA GLU A 117 1.85 -8.81 -0.83
C GLU A 117 0.75 -9.28 -1.78
N THR A 118 -0.48 -8.86 -1.50
CA THR A 118 -1.65 -9.36 -2.21
C THR A 118 -2.76 -8.33 -2.25
N PHE A 119 -3.45 -8.27 -3.39
CA PHE A 119 -4.71 -7.58 -3.51
C PHE A 119 -5.83 -8.58 -3.21
N LEU A 120 -6.50 -8.39 -2.08
CA LEU A 120 -7.65 -9.19 -1.68
C LEU A 120 -8.86 -8.80 -2.54
N PRO A 121 -9.80 -9.75 -2.78
CA PRO A 121 -10.95 -9.50 -3.63
C PRO A 121 -11.72 -8.25 -3.16
N ALA A 122 -11.97 -7.35 -4.11
CA ALA A 122 -12.63 -6.09 -3.82
C ALA A 122 -14.08 -6.33 -3.39
N ASN A 123 -14.51 -5.69 -2.30
CA ASN A 123 -15.93 -5.64 -1.95
C ASN A 123 -16.62 -4.69 -2.94
N ARG A 124 -17.36 -5.27 -3.89
CA ARG A 124 -18.12 -4.55 -4.92
C ARG A 124 -19.60 -4.57 -4.61
N THR A 125 -20.20 -3.40 -4.51
CA THR A 125 -21.65 -3.21 -4.39
C THR A 125 -22.08 -2.17 -5.41
N GLY A 126 -22.61 -2.61 -6.56
CA GLY A 126 -22.95 -1.70 -7.67
C GLY A 126 -21.71 -0.96 -8.19
N THR A 127 -21.75 0.38 -8.19
CA THR A 127 -20.63 1.25 -8.58
C THR A 127 -19.68 1.59 -7.43
N PHE A 128 -19.90 1.04 -6.24
CA PHE A 128 -19.00 1.17 -5.10
C PHE A 128 -18.05 -0.03 -5.05
N SER A 129 -16.75 0.22 -5.10
CA SER A 129 -15.72 -0.82 -5.04
C SER A 129 -14.63 -0.39 -4.06
N VAL A 130 -14.29 -1.28 -3.12
CA VAL A 130 -13.18 -1.09 -2.17
C VAL A 130 -12.12 -2.11 -2.47
N VAL A 131 -10.89 -1.66 -2.72
CA VAL A 131 -9.73 -2.53 -2.82
C VAL A 131 -9.17 -2.76 -1.43
N VAL A 132 -8.97 -4.04 -1.12
CA VAL A 132 -8.37 -4.49 0.13
C VAL A 132 -6.96 -4.97 -0.20
N ILE A 133 -5.97 -4.42 0.49
CA ILE A 133 -4.55 -4.68 0.22
C ILE A 133 -3.95 -5.32 1.47
N GLY A 134 -3.44 -6.54 1.31
CA GLY A 134 -2.66 -7.24 2.32
C GLY A 134 -1.24 -6.67 2.35
N LEU A 135 -0.82 -6.21 3.52
CA LEU A 135 0.46 -5.55 3.74
C LEU A 135 1.32 -6.36 4.70
N LYS A 136 2.61 -6.42 4.42
CA LYS A 136 3.63 -6.87 5.36
C LYS A 136 4.47 -5.72 5.86
N LEU A 137 4.93 -5.86 7.09
CA LEU A 137 5.98 -5.03 7.64
C LEU A 137 7.18 -5.07 6.69
N PRO A 138 7.83 -3.93 6.43
CA PRO A 138 9.11 -3.96 5.73
C PRO A 138 10.06 -4.83 6.55
N GLU A 139 10.50 -5.97 5.98
CA GLU A 139 11.44 -6.86 6.66
C GLU A 139 12.67 -6.04 7.10
N GLU A 140 12.90 -6.01 8.41
CA GLU A 140 14.00 -5.29 9.02
C GLU A 140 15.33 -5.82 8.50
N GLY A 141 15.91 -5.12 7.51
CA GLY A 141 17.35 -4.95 7.51
C GLY A 141 17.75 -4.05 8.68
N ASN A 142 17.86 -4.60 9.89
CA ASN A 142 18.42 -3.97 11.10
C ASN A 142 17.85 -2.59 11.48
N GLN A 143 16.64 -2.53 12.06
CA GLN A 143 16.31 -1.44 12.97
C GLN A 143 16.30 -1.96 14.41
N VAL A 144 17.46 -1.80 15.07
CA VAL A 144 17.55 -1.95 16.53
C VAL A 144 16.70 -0.83 17.14
N ILE A 145 15.50 -1.17 17.61
CA ILE A 145 14.73 -0.30 18.50
C ILE A 145 15.50 -0.24 19.82
N LEU A 146 16.29 0.82 20.02
CA LEU A 146 16.82 1.15 21.34
C LEU A 146 15.66 1.73 22.16
N LYS A 147 15.23 0.99 23.19
CA LYS A 147 14.40 1.49 24.30
C LYS A 147 15.20 2.42 25.20
#